data_AF-A0A6S6MPP7-F1
#
_entry.id   AF-A0A6S6MPP7-F1
#
_cell.length_a   1.000
_cell.length_b   1.000
_cell.length_c   1.000
_cell.angle_alpha   90.00
_cell.angle_beta   90.00
_cell.angle_gamma   90.00
#
_symmetry.space_group_name_H-M   'P 1'
#
loop_
_entity.id
_entity.type
_entity.pdbx_description
1 polymer ?
#
loop_
_entity_poly.entity_id
_entity_poly.type
_entity_poly.pdbx_seq_one_letter_code
_entity_poly.pdbx_strand_id
1 'polypeptide(L)'
;MWNNKLKTGLLLIVISCAMMVGMIIQREQSYFEVSANNVIERCHYGQHFWTGEVRENIDREYVQRIVWDAYSIKDYPKSLTSRLFYSEKDNQKLSNLMMKKVRKLAQNYLEEKEGNSPIDKN
;
A
#
# COMPACT_ATOMS: atom_id res chain seq x y z
N MET A 1 -36.36 20.73 -32.39
CA MET A 1 -35.11 21.22 -31.77
C MET A 1 -35.02 21.01 -30.25
N TRP A 2 -36.13 21.02 -29.49
CA TRP A 2 -36.14 20.82 -28.03
C TRP A 2 -35.63 19.43 -27.58
N ASN A 3 -35.96 18.38 -28.33
CA ASN A 3 -35.52 17.02 -28.04
C ASN A 3 -34.00 16.83 -28.09
N ASN A 4 -33.30 17.53 -28.99
CA ASN A 4 -31.84 17.43 -29.07
C ASN A 4 -31.17 18.14 -27.90
N LYS A 5 -31.69 19.29 -27.46
CA LYS A 5 -31.18 20.00 -26.27
C LYS A 5 -31.34 19.16 -24.99
N LEU A 6 -32.48 18.48 -24.84
CA LEU A 6 -32.74 17.55 -23.73
C LEU A 6 -31.80 16.33 -23.76
N LYS A 7 -31.61 15.72 -24.94
CA LYS A 7 -30.67 14.60 -25.13
C LYS A 7 -29.22 15.01 -24.84
N THR A 8 -28.80 16.18 -25.32
CA THR A 8 -27.45 16.71 -25.05
C THR A 8 -27.27 17.03 -23.56
N GLY A 9 -28.28 17.61 -22.90
CA GLY A 9 -28.24 17.86 -21.46
C GLY A 9 -28.13 16.58 -20.64
N LEU A 10 -28.93 15.55 -20.98
CA LEU A 10 -28.85 14.24 -20.33
C LEU A 10 -27.49 13.58 -20.54
N LEU A 11 -26.94 13.65 -21.75
CA LEU A 11 -25.62 13.12 -22.07
C LEU A 11 -24.52 13.78 -21.24
N LEU A 12 -24.57 15.11 -21.07
CA LEU A 12 -23.61 15.84 -20.24
C LEU A 12 -23.68 15.39 -18.77
N ILE A 13 -24.88 15.18 -18.22
CA ILE A 13 -25.04 14.67 -16.86
C ILE A 13 -24.40 13.29 -16.70
N VAL A 14 -24.66 12.37 -17.64
CA VAL A 14 -24.08 11.02 -17.60
C VAL A 14 -22.55 11.07 -17.69
N ILE A 15 -21.99 11.90 -18.58
CA ILE A 15 -20.54 12.06 -18.71
C ILE A 15 -19.94 12.65 -17.43
N SER A 16 -20.57 13.67 -16.83
CA SER A 16 -20.10 14.27 -15.58
C SER A 16 -20.13 13.27 -14.41
N CYS A 17 -21.17 12.44 -14.31
CA CYS A 17 -21.22 11.37 -13.31
C CYS A 17 -20.12 10.32 -13.54
N ALA A 18 -19.88 9.92 -14.80
CA ALA A 18 -18.83 8.97 -15.13
C ALA A 18 -17.43 9.51 -14.78
N MET A 19 -17.17 10.80 -15.06
CA MET A 19 -15.92 11.46 -14.67
C MET A 19 -15.75 11.50 -13.15
N MET A 20 -16.79 11.85 -12.41
CA MET A 20 -16.75 11.89 -10.95
C MET A 20 -16.41 10.52 -10.36
N VAL A 21 -17.07 9.45 -10.83
CA VAL A 21 -16.79 8.08 -10.41
C VAL A 21 -15.36 7.67 -10.77
N GLY A 22 -14.89 7.99 -11.98
CA GLY A 22 -13.53 7.75 -12.42
C GLY A 22 -12.48 8.43 -11.53
N MET A 23 -12.71 9.68 -11.14
CA MET A 23 -11.81 10.43 -10.25
C MET A 23 -11.75 9.82 -8.84
N ILE A 24 -12.89 9.36 -8.30
CA ILE A 24 -12.92 8.69 -6.99
C ILE A 24 -12.09 7.41 -7.04
N ILE A 25 -12.31 6.59 -8.06
CA ILE A 25 -11.60 5.32 -8.28
C ILE A 25 -10.09 5.54 -8.46
N GLN A 26 -9.69 6.52 -9.27
CA GLN A 26 -8.28 6.87 -9.46
C GLN A 26 -7.61 7.37 -8.18
N ARG A 27 -8.32 8.20 -7.39
CA ARG A 27 -7.82 8.68 -6.10
C ARG A 27 -7.60 7.53 -5.13
N GLU A 28 -8.54 6.61 -5.08
CA GLU A 28 -8.46 5.40 -4.26
C GLU A 28 -7.23 4.56 -4.63
N GLN A 29 -7.05 4.25 -5.91
CA GLN A 29 -5.92 3.48 -6.39
C GLN A 29 -4.57 4.18 -6.12
N SER A 30 -4.50 5.48 -6.40
CA SER A 30 -3.28 6.27 -6.15
C SER A 30 -2.91 6.29 -4.67
N TYR A 31 -3.89 6.42 -3.78
CA TYR A 31 -3.66 6.36 -2.34
C TYR A 31 -3.04 5.02 -1.92
N PHE A 32 -3.55 3.91 -2.45
CA PHE A 32 -3.03 2.58 -2.15
C PHE A 32 -1.61 2.37 -2.65
N GLU A 33 -1.34 2.72 -3.90
CA GLU A 33 -0.01 2.57 -4.49
C GLU A 33 1.03 3.38 -3.71
N VAL A 34 0.74 4.64 -3.39
CA VAL A 34 1.63 5.50 -2.61
C VAL A 34 1.83 4.94 -1.21
N SER A 35 0.76 4.50 -0.55
CA SER A 35 0.85 3.98 0.82
C SER A 35 1.64 2.68 0.89
N ALA A 36 1.38 1.75 -0.03
CA ALA A 36 2.10 0.48 -0.11
C ALA A 36 3.59 0.69 -0.43
N ASN A 37 3.91 1.59 -1.37
CA ASN A 37 5.29 1.91 -1.72
C ASN A 37 6.04 2.56 -0.55
N ASN A 38 5.41 3.49 0.18
CA ASN A 38 6.00 4.09 1.38
C ASN A 38 6.29 3.04 2.47
N VAL A 39 5.39 2.08 2.69
CA VAL A 39 5.64 0.95 3.60
C VAL A 39 6.83 0.11 3.13
N ILE A 40 6.89 -0.23 1.83
CA ILE A 40 7.99 -1.01 1.25
C ILE A 40 9.33 -0.28 1.40
N GLU A 41 9.35 1.03 1.15
CA GLU A 41 10.53 1.88 1.28
C GLU A 41 11.02 1.93 2.72
N ARG A 42 10.12 2.17 3.70
CA ARG A 42 10.47 2.11 5.12
C ARG A 42 11.01 0.73 5.53
N CYS A 43 10.41 -0.36 5.04
CA CYS A 43 10.96 -1.69 5.26
C CYS A 43 12.36 -1.85 4.67
N HIS A 44 12.63 -1.29 3.50
CA HIS A 44 13.93 -1.33 2.84
C HIS A 44 14.98 -0.57 3.66
N TYR A 45 14.66 0.65 4.10
CA TYR A 45 15.51 1.41 5.00
C TYR A 45 15.79 0.63 6.29
N GLY A 46 14.76 0.09 6.94
CA GLY A 46 14.91 -0.72 8.14
C GLY A 46 15.83 -1.94 7.93
N GLN A 47 15.70 -2.63 6.80
CA GLN A 47 16.55 -3.79 6.49
C GLN A 47 18.01 -3.43 6.21
N HIS A 48 18.28 -2.28 5.59
CA HIS A 48 19.64 -1.84 5.28
C HIS A 48 20.40 -1.29 6.50
N PHE A 49 19.72 -0.60 7.42
CA PHE A 49 20.36 -0.15 8.66
C PHE A 49 20.63 -1.30 9.64
N TRP A 50 19.94 -2.44 9.49
CA TRP A 50 20.23 -3.67 10.24
C TRP A 50 21.65 -4.21 10.03
N THR A 51 22.25 -3.90 8.87
CA THR A 51 23.55 -4.41 8.42
C THR A 51 24.76 -3.52 8.79
N GLY A 52 24.61 -2.46 9.60
CA GLY A 52 25.73 -1.59 10.02
C GLY A 52 25.53 -0.83 11.35
N GLU A 53 26.49 0.04 11.69
CA GLU A 53 26.64 0.82 12.96
C GLU A 53 25.44 1.72 13.36
N VAL A 54 24.36 1.77 12.58
CA VAL A 54 23.17 2.64 12.82
C VAL A 54 21.97 1.80 13.28
N ARG A 55 22.22 0.76 14.08
CA ARG A 55 21.18 -0.09 14.70
C ARG A 55 20.33 0.65 15.73
N GLU A 56 20.80 1.78 16.25
CA GLU A 56 20.13 2.52 17.33
C GLU A 56 18.77 3.14 16.94
N ASN A 57 18.48 3.25 15.64
CA ASN A 57 17.25 3.92 15.16
C ASN A 57 16.08 2.98 14.86
N ILE A 58 16.27 1.65 14.90
CA ILE A 58 15.19 0.69 14.66
C ILE A 58 14.78 0.04 15.97
N ASP A 59 13.77 0.63 16.59
CA ASP A 59 13.18 0.12 17.82
C ASP A 59 11.88 -0.67 17.54
N ARG A 60 11.29 -1.17 18.63
CA ARG A 60 10.00 -1.87 18.60
C ARG A 60 8.91 -1.00 17.97
N GLU A 61 8.90 0.29 18.29
CA GLU A 61 7.85 1.21 17.88
C GLU A 61 7.88 1.42 16.36
N TYR A 62 9.07 1.55 15.78
CA TYR A 62 9.28 1.65 14.34
C TYR A 62 8.70 0.43 13.60
N VAL A 63 9.05 -0.78 14.05
CA VAL A 63 8.54 -2.02 13.47
C VAL A 63 7.02 -2.12 13.62
N GLN A 64 6.49 -1.79 14.80
CA GLN A 64 5.04 -1.80 15.04
C GLN A 64 4.29 -0.81 14.14
N ARG A 65 4.82 0.39 13.95
CA ARG A 65 4.22 1.42 13.10
C ARG A 65 4.12 0.96 11.65
N ILE A 66 5.20 0.39 11.11
CA ILE A 66 5.22 -0.19 9.76
C ILE A 66 4.20 -1.34 9.63
N VAL A 67 4.13 -2.21 10.64
CA VAL A 67 3.15 -3.30 10.66
C VAL A 67 1.72 -2.74 10.64
N TRP A 68 1.40 -1.76 11.50
CA TRP A 68 0.08 -1.14 11.52
C TRP A 68 -0.28 -0.46 10.20
N ASP A 69 0.64 0.32 9.63
CA ASP A 69 0.45 0.98 8.33
C ASP A 69 0.13 -0.06 7.26
N ALA A 70 0.88 -1.17 7.19
CA ALA A 70 0.67 -2.24 6.22
C ALA A 70 -0.69 -2.95 6.40
N TYR A 71 -1.07 -3.28 7.65
CA TYR A 71 -2.35 -3.93 7.94
C TYR A 71 -3.55 -3.03 7.64
N SER A 72 -3.40 -1.70 7.73
CA SER A 72 -4.48 -0.76 7.41
C SER A 72 -4.89 -0.77 5.93
N ILE A 73 -3.95 -1.14 5.04
CA ILE A 73 -4.12 -1.10 3.57
C ILE A 73 -4.02 -2.48 2.89
N LYS A 74 -3.83 -3.58 3.63
CA LYS A 74 -3.62 -4.92 3.04
C LYS A 74 -4.79 -5.41 2.17
N ASP A 75 -6.02 -5.03 2.53
CA ASP A 75 -7.27 -5.48 1.89
C ASP A 75 -7.81 -4.44 0.90
N TYR A 76 -6.94 -3.56 0.38
CA TYR A 76 -7.32 -2.53 -0.58
C TYR A 76 -7.38 -3.09 -2.02
N PRO A 77 -8.25 -2.56 -2.91
CA PRO A 77 -9.30 -1.56 -2.67
C PRO A 77 -10.55 -2.11 -1.98
N LYS A 78 -11.08 -1.31 -1.05
CA LYS A 78 -12.29 -1.65 -0.26
C LYS A 78 -13.58 -1.40 -1.04
N SER A 79 -13.59 -0.44 -1.99
CA SER A 79 -14.81 -0.12 -2.73
C SER A 79 -15.06 -1.14 -3.84
N LEU A 80 -16.33 -1.54 -3.98
CA LEU A 80 -16.77 -2.47 -5.04
C LEU A 80 -16.43 -1.93 -6.43
N THR A 81 -16.59 -0.62 -6.63
CA THR A 81 -16.24 0.09 -7.85
C THR A 81 -14.76 -0.03 -8.15
N SER A 82 -13.85 0.29 -7.23
CA SER A 82 -12.41 0.18 -7.51
C SER A 82 -11.97 -1.27 -7.77
N ARG A 83 -12.62 -2.27 -7.16
CA ARG A 83 -12.39 -3.70 -7.47
C ARG A 83 -12.85 -4.10 -8.86
N LEU A 84 -13.89 -3.48 -9.40
CA LEU A 84 -14.40 -3.75 -10.76
C LEU A 84 -13.53 -3.13 -11.85
N PHE A 85 -12.94 -1.97 -11.58
CA PHE A 85 -12.19 -1.20 -12.58
C PHE A 85 -10.68 -1.44 -12.57
N TYR A 86 -10.12 -2.04 -11.51
CA TYR A 86 -8.70 -2.41 -11.46
C TYR A 86 -8.48 -3.91 -11.43
N SER A 87 -7.39 -4.33 -12.09
CA SER A 87 -6.85 -5.69 -12.04
C SER A 87 -6.57 -6.08 -10.58
N GLU A 88 -7.42 -6.92 -9.99
CA GLU A 88 -7.26 -7.47 -8.64
C GLU A 88 -5.88 -8.14 -8.49
N LYS A 89 -5.33 -8.66 -9.59
CA LYS A 89 -4.02 -9.34 -9.65
C LYS A 89 -2.84 -8.41 -9.35
N ASP A 90 -2.82 -7.20 -9.89
CA ASP A 90 -1.69 -6.27 -9.69
C ASP A 90 -1.69 -5.67 -8.28
N ASN A 91 -2.88 -5.32 -7.79
CA ASN A 91 -3.06 -4.84 -6.41
C ASN A 91 -2.70 -5.92 -5.40
N GLN A 92 -3.11 -7.17 -5.66
CA GLN A 92 -2.76 -8.30 -4.81
C GLN A 92 -1.26 -8.60 -4.86
N LYS A 93 -0.61 -8.45 -6.02
CA LYS A 93 0.85 -8.59 -6.14
C LYS A 93 1.58 -7.54 -5.30
N LEU A 94 1.14 -6.27 -5.35
CA LEU A 94 1.73 -5.19 -4.55
C LEU A 94 1.50 -5.41 -3.04
N SER A 95 0.28 -5.77 -2.64
CA SER A 95 -0.05 -6.08 -1.25
C SER A 95 0.78 -7.26 -0.73
N ASN A 96 0.91 -8.33 -1.52
CA ASN A 96 1.75 -9.49 -1.18
C ASN A 96 3.23 -9.12 -1.04
N LEU A 97 3.77 -8.27 -1.93
CA LEU A 97 5.14 -7.79 -1.84
C LEU A 97 5.36 -6.97 -0.57
N MET A 98 4.47 -6.01 -0.29
CA MET A 98 4.49 -5.19 0.92
C MET A 98 4.49 -6.08 2.16
N MET A 99 3.51 -6.99 2.29
CA MET A 99 3.41 -7.88 3.45
C MET A 99 4.62 -8.80 3.59
N LYS A 100 5.22 -9.26 2.50
CA LYS A 100 6.46 -10.03 2.51
C LYS A 100 7.62 -9.22 3.11
N LYS A 101 7.76 -7.96 2.72
CA LYS A 101 8.82 -7.07 3.23
C LYS A 101 8.64 -6.75 4.72
N VAL A 102 7.41 -6.48 5.14
CA VAL A 102 7.04 -6.23 6.54
C VAL A 102 7.33 -7.45 7.41
N ARG A 103 6.92 -8.66 6.98
CA ARG A 103 7.21 -9.91 7.69
C ARG A 103 8.70 -10.13 7.87
N LYS A 104 9.50 -9.90 6.81
CA LYS A 104 10.95 -10.02 6.89
C LYS A 104 11.55 -9.02 7.90
N LEU A 105 11.11 -7.77 7.89
CA LEU A 105 11.56 -6.77 8.88
C LEU A 105 11.23 -7.21 10.32
N ALA A 106 10.00 -7.67 10.56
CA ALA A 106 9.57 -8.13 11.87
C ALA A 106 10.33 -9.39 12.33
N GLN A 107 10.61 -10.33 11.43
CA GLN A 107 11.43 -11.51 11.71
C GLN A 107 12.84 -11.14 12.11
N ASN A 108 13.51 -10.28 11.33
CA ASN A 108 14.84 -9.78 11.66
C ASN A 108 14.88 -9.13 13.06
N TYR A 109 13.84 -8.36 13.43
CA TYR A 109 13.72 -7.77 14.77
C TYR A 109 13.61 -8.81 15.88
N LEU A 110 12.81 -9.85 15.67
CA LEU A 110 12.65 -10.92 16.66
C LEU A 110 13.94 -11.74 16.82
N GLU A 111 14.59 -12.12 15.71
CA GLU A 111 15.84 -12.90 15.72
C GLU A 111 16.97 -12.15 16.44
N GLU A 112 17.07 -10.82 16.28
CA GLU A 112 18.04 -10.02 17.02
C GLU A 112 17.72 -9.95 18.53
N LYS A 113 16.45 -9.74 18.90
CA LYS A 113 16.02 -9.67 20.31
C LYS A 113 16.21 -11.00 21.04
N GLU A 114 16.12 -12.12 20.34
CA GLU A 114 16.36 -13.46 20.87
C GLU A 114 17.85 -13.81 20.99
N GLY A 115 18.77 -12.92 20.60
CA GLY A 115 20.22 -13.17 20.63
C GLY A 115 20.70 -14.14 19.55
N ASN A 116 19.87 -14.42 18.54
CA ASN A 116 20.17 -15.31 17.42
C ASN A 116 20.68 -14.52 16.21
N SER A 117 21.52 -13.52 16.45
CA SER A 117 22.13 -12.72 15.40
C SER A 117 22.89 -13.67 14.45
N PRO A 118 22.61 -13.66 13.12
CA PRO A 118 23.30 -14.52 12.17
C PRO A 118 24.81 -14.21 12.04
N ILE A 119 25.30 -13.22 12.79
CA ILE A 119 26.68 -12.77 12.84
C ILE A 119 27.50 -13.54 13.90
N ASP A 120 26.87 -14.14 14.92
CA ASP A 120 27.59 -14.87 15.99
C ASP A 120 27.96 -16.32 15.60
N LYS A 121 27.88 -16.67 14.31
CA LYS A 121 28.21 -18.01 13.79
C LYS A 121 29.46 -18.05 12.89
N ASN A 122 30.30 -17.01 12.91
CA ASN A 122 31.60 -17.01 12.23
C ASN A 122 32.75 -16.71 13.18
#